data_AF-A0A485KKG1-F1
#
_entry.id   AF-A0A485KKG1-F1
#
_cell.length_a   1.000
_cell.length_b   1.000
_cell.length_c   1.000
_cell.angle_alpha   90.00
_cell.angle_beta   90.00
_cell.angle_gamma   90.00
#
_symmetry.space_group_name_H-M   'P 1'
#
loop_
_entity.id
_entity.type
_entity.pdbx_description
1 polymer ?
#
loop_
_entity_poly.entity_id
_entity_poly.type
_entity_poly.pdbx_seq_one_letter_code
_entity_poly.pdbx_strand_id
1 'polypeptide(L)'
;MSGFVCAFCAVVNPAIFAKCSNCDAAMPDWRSKVEVMQDQLTDLQKRHAKLERHVAIVESSVRQREAAVAVREHRAAEDHAALDLLRDSLVRQNTAFVHKEEALVAAKAALETAAADLVKAKAAKEMQDAATQGRVEVLEKQLAEVLRRGTPQGSGRDTGDEHDSPVPKKRGHRVGAFVSLNGPMGGPMTVLNVKIDEASARSQQATVDGSCS
;
A
#
# COMPACT_ATOMS: atom_id res chain seq x y z
N MET A 1 -54.01 25.08 38.97
CA MET A 1 -54.33 26.51 39.17
C MET A 1 -53.82 26.92 40.53
N SER A 2 -53.04 27.99 40.62
CA SER A 2 -52.59 28.55 41.90
C SER A 2 -53.75 29.33 42.54
N GLY A 3 -54.09 29.01 43.78
CA GLY A 3 -55.16 29.66 44.52
C GLY A 3 -55.28 29.11 45.93
N PHE A 4 -56.10 29.76 46.74
CA PHE A 4 -56.37 29.38 48.12
C PHE A 4 -57.56 28.44 48.16
N VAL A 5 -57.39 27.29 48.78
CA VAL A 5 -58.47 26.33 48.97
C VAL A 5 -59.42 26.90 50.03
N CYS A 6 -60.70 27.06 49.68
CA CYS A 6 -61.71 27.45 50.64
C CYS A 6 -61.86 26.33 51.68
N ALA A 7 -61.74 26.66 52.96
CA ALA A 7 -61.84 25.70 54.06
C ALA A 7 -63.23 25.03 54.15
N PHE A 8 -64.28 25.63 53.57
CA PHE A 8 -65.65 25.15 53.70
C PHE A 8 -66.13 24.30 52.53
N CYS A 9 -65.72 24.63 51.30
CA CYS A 9 -66.20 23.93 50.10
C CYS A 9 -65.09 23.39 49.20
N ALA A 10 -63.82 23.46 49.64
CA ALA A 10 -62.63 22.98 48.92
C ALA A 10 -62.40 23.59 47.52
N VAL A 11 -63.17 24.61 47.13
CA VAL A 11 -62.98 25.33 45.88
C VAL A 11 -61.67 26.12 45.93
N VAL A 12 -60.85 26.02 44.89
CA VAL A 12 -59.63 26.80 44.72
C VAL A 12 -60.02 28.20 44.25
N ASN A 13 -59.82 29.20 45.10
CA ASN A 13 -60.15 30.59 44.83
C ASN A 13 -58.89 31.39 44.53
N PRO A 14 -58.88 32.23 43.49
CA PRO A 14 -57.81 33.21 43.29
C PRO A 14 -57.58 34.09 44.52
N ALA A 15 -56.33 34.43 44.79
CA ALA A 15 -55.94 35.20 45.97
C ALA A 15 -56.59 36.60 46.06
N ILE A 16 -57.05 37.13 44.92
CA ILE A 16 -57.72 38.43 44.84
C ILE A 16 -59.07 38.48 45.55
N PHE A 17 -59.72 37.34 45.80
CA PHE A 17 -61.06 37.33 46.39
C PHE A 17 -61.03 37.34 47.91
N ALA A 18 -61.71 38.31 48.53
CA ALA A 18 -61.87 38.35 49.99
C ALA A 18 -62.83 37.27 50.52
N LYS A 19 -63.68 36.71 49.64
CA LYS A 19 -64.66 35.66 49.95
C LYS A 19 -64.58 34.54 48.91
N CYS A 20 -65.03 33.35 49.28
CA CYS A 20 -65.10 32.23 48.35
C CYS A 20 -66.18 32.49 47.28
N SER A 21 -65.85 32.29 46.01
CA SER A 21 -66.76 32.47 44.88
C SER A 21 -67.94 31.51 44.85
N ASN A 22 -67.94 30.46 45.69
CA ASN A 22 -68.96 29.42 45.70
C ASN A 22 -69.83 29.43 46.97
N CYS A 23 -69.27 29.75 48.14
CA CYS A 23 -70.00 29.68 49.41
C CYS A 23 -69.92 30.98 50.24
N ASP A 24 -69.38 32.06 49.67
CA ASP A 24 -69.21 33.38 50.32
C ASP A 24 -68.42 33.39 51.64
N ALA A 25 -67.84 32.26 52.04
CA ALA A 25 -67.01 32.15 53.23
C ALA A 25 -65.79 33.08 53.14
N ALA A 26 -65.41 33.68 54.26
CA ALA A 26 -64.22 34.53 54.33
C ALA A 26 -62.97 33.75 53.91
N MET A 27 -62.19 34.35 53.01
CA MET A 27 -60.89 33.82 52.60
C MET A 27 -59.80 34.30 53.58
N PRO A 28 -58.61 33.66 53.58
CA PRO A 28 -57.47 34.15 54.34
C PRO A 28 -57.19 35.63 54.07
N ASP A 29 -56.67 36.32 55.08
CA ASP A 29 -56.34 37.73 54.96
C ASP A 29 -55.27 37.97 53.89
N TRP A 30 -55.13 39.23 53.47
CA TRP A 30 -54.19 39.59 52.40
C TRP A 30 -52.74 39.28 52.78
N ARG A 31 -52.38 39.27 54.07
CA ARG A 31 -51.03 38.94 54.54
C ARG A 31 -50.71 37.47 54.32
N SER A 32 -51.59 36.58 54.77
CA SER A 32 -51.46 35.13 54.53
C SER A 32 -51.40 34.82 53.04
N LYS A 33 -52.13 35.60 52.22
CA LYS A 33 -52.11 35.45 50.77
C LYS A 33 -50.79 35.85 50.13
N VAL A 34 -50.22 36.97 50.57
CA VAL A 34 -48.92 37.46 50.10
C VAL A 34 -47.81 36.48 50.50
N GLU A 35 -47.84 35.94 51.72
CA GLU A 35 -46.85 34.96 52.20
C GLU A 35 -46.81 33.71 51.32
N VAL A 36 -47.96 33.10 51.04
CA VAL A 36 -48.02 31.92 50.15
C VAL A 36 -47.58 32.24 48.72
N MET A 37 -47.88 33.43 48.19
CA MET A 37 -47.36 33.83 46.88
C MET A 37 -45.84 34.01 46.89
N GLN A 38 -45.30 34.56 47.98
CA GLN A 38 -43.86 34.72 48.15
C GLN A 38 -43.16 33.36 48.21
N ASP A 39 -43.72 32.39 48.94
CA ASP A 39 -43.23 31.01 48.96
C ASP A 39 -43.25 30.37 47.57
N GLN A 40 -44.36 30.51 46.84
CA GLN A 40 -44.46 30.01 45.46
C GLN A 40 -43.41 30.64 44.54
N LEU A 41 -43.15 31.93 44.68
CA LEU A 41 -42.17 32.65 43.89
C LEU A 41 -40.74 32.19 44.22
N THR A 42 -40.42 31.99 45.50
CA THR A 42 -39.10 31.44 45.90
C THR A 42 -38.91 30.01 45.41
N ASP A 43 -39.95 29.18 45.42
CA ASP A 43 -39.90 27.83 44.88
C ASP A 43 -39.69 27.81 43.36
N LEU A 44 -40.39 28.68 42.63
CA LEU A 44 -40.17 28.85 41.18
C LEU A 44 -38.74 29.34 40.87
N GLN A 45 -38.21 30.28 41.65
CA GLN A 45 -36.82 30.73 41.51
C GLN A 45 -35.82 29.59 41.76
N LYS A 46 -36.03 28.76 42.79
CA LYS A 46 -35.19 27.58 43.06
C LYS A 46 -35.24 26.57 41.91
N ARG A 47 -36.44 26.31 41.38
CA ARG A 47 -36.62 25.42 40.22
C ARG A 47 -35.95 25.97 38.97
N HIS A 48 -36.05 27.28 38.74
CA HIS A 48 -35.39 27.95 37.63
C HIS A 48 -33.86 27.83 37.72
N ALA A 49 -33.26 28.16 38.87
CA ALA A 49 -31.82 28.01 39.10
C ALA A 49 -31.34 26.55 38.99
N LYS A 50 -32.20 25.57 39.28
CA LYS A 50 -31.90 24.15 39.03
C LYS A 50 -31.91 23.83 37.54
N LEU A 51 -32.90 24.32 36.79
CA LEU A 51 -32.99 24.13 35.34
C LEU A 51 -31.82 24.80 34.61
N GLU A 52 -31.43 26.02 34.98
CA GLU A 52 -30.27 26.70 34.39
C GLU A 52 -28.98 25.88 34.57
N ARG A 53 -28.77 25.32 35.76
CA ARG A 53 -27.63 24.42 36.00
C ARG A 53 -27.69 23.15 35.15
N HIS A 54 -28.88 22.56 35.00
CA HIS A 54 -29.05 21.38 34.15
C HIS A 54 -28.77 21.71 32.67
N VAL A 55 -29.23 22.86 32.18
CA VAL A 55 -28.97 23.34 30.83
C VAL A 55 -27.46 23.51 30.61
N ALA A 56 -26.76 24.17 31.53
CA ALA A 56 -25.30 24.34 31.44
C ALA A 56 -24.55 22.99 31.40
N ILE A 57 -24.97 22.00 32.19
CA ILE A 57 -24.42 20.64 32.16
C ILE A 57 -24.68 19.97 30.80
N VAL A 58 -25.90 20.08 30.27
CA VAL A 58 -26.24 19.50 28.97
C VAL A 58 -25.45 20.16 27.85
N GLU A 59 -25.35 21.49 27.83
CA GLU A 59 -24.59 22.23 26.82
C GLU A 59 -23.11 21.84 26.84
N SER A 60 -22.49 21.75 28.03
CA SER A 60 -21.10 21.31 28.13
C SER A 60 -20.90 19.87 27.64
N SER A 61 -21.82 18.96 27.97
CA SER A 61 -21.80 17.56 27.50
C SER A 61 -21.96 17.45 25.98
N VAL A 62 -22.84 18.26 25.38
CA VAL A 62 -23.01 18.34 23.92
C VAL A 62 -21.72 18.81 23.26
N ARG A 63 -21.12 19.90 23.73
CA ARG A 63 -19.84 20.41 23.18
C ARG A 63 -18.72 19.38 23.27
N GLN A 64 -18.63 18.64 24.37
CA GLN A 64 -17.64 17.55 24.51
C GLN A 64 -17.87 16.43 23.50
N ARG A 65 -19.14 16.05 23.27
CA ARG A 65 -19.48 15.03 22.27
C ARG A 65 -19.20 15.51 20.85
N GLU A 66 -19.53 16.75 20.52
CA GLU A 66 -19.23 17.35 19.22
C GLU A 66 -17.72 17.36 18.95
N ALA A 67 -16.91 17.76 19.93
CA ALA A 67 -15.46 17.70 19.82
C ALA A 67 -14.94 16.27 19.62
N ALA A 68 -15.50 15.29 20.35
CA ALA A 68 -15.12 13.89 20.19
C ALA A 68 -15.51 13.33 18.81
N VAL A 69 -16.65 13.74 18.26
CA VAL A 69 -17.07 13.38 16.90
C VAL A 69 -16.12 13.99 15.87
N ALA A 70 -15.80 15.29 15.98
CA ALA A 70 -14.87 15.95 15.06
C ALA A 70 -13.49 15.27 15.02
N VAL A 71 -12.97 14.85 16.19
CA VAL A 71 -11.71 14.09 16.26
C VAL A 71 -11.82 12.73 15.56
N ARG A 72 -12.95 12.03 15.70
CA ARG A 72 -13.17 10.74 15.03
C ARG A 72 -13.31 10.91 13.53
N GLU A 73 -14.01 11.94 13.07
CA GLU A 73 -14.15 12.25 11.64
C GLU A 73 -12.80 12.58 11.01
N HIS A 74 -11.96 13.37 11.70
CA HIS A 74 -10.60 13.65 11.24
C HIS A 74 -9.77 12.37 11.08
N ARG A 75 -9.77 11.49 12.09
CA ARG A 75 -9.05 10.22 12.03
C ARG A 75 -9.56 9.31 10.91
N ALA A 76 -10.89 9.24 10.75
CA ALA A 76 -11.48 8.47 9.66
C ALA A 76 -11.04 9.00 8.29
N ALA A 77 -10.95 10.32 8.12
CA ALA A 77 -10.43 10.93 6.89
C ALA A 77 -8.95 10.58 6.64
N GLU A 78 -8.11 10.58 7.68
CA GLU A 78 -6.72 10.16 7.60
C GLU A 78 -6.59 8.67 7.22
N ASP A 79 -7.39 7.80 7.84
CA ASP A 79 -7.41 6.37 7.54
C ASP A 79 -7.86 6.12 6.08
N HIS A 80 -8.89 6.84 5.61
CA HIS A 80 -9.33 6.76 4.22
C HIS A 80 -8.25 7.19 3.24
N ALA A 81 -7.55 8.29 3.52
CA ALA A 81 -6.43 8.75 2.69
C ALA A 81 -5.28 7.73 2.66
N ALA A 82 -4.96 7.12 3.80
CA ALA A 82 -3.95 6.06 3.87
C ALA A 82 -4.35 4.82 3.06
N LEU A 83 -5.62 4.40 3.13
CA LEU A 83 -6.15 3.29 2.35
C LEU A 83 -6.13 3.59 0.84
N ASP A 84 -6.43 4.82 0.43
CA ASP A 84 -6.34 5.23 -0.97
C ASP A 84 -4.88 5.16 -1.48
N LEU A 85 -3.91 5.62 -0.70
CA LEU A 85 -2.49 5.50 -1.03
C LEU A 85 -2.04 4.04 -1.15
N LEU A 86 -2.50 3.17 -0.26
CA LEU A 86 -2.23 1.73 -0.31
C LEU A 86 -2.85 1.09 -1.54
N ARG A 87 -4.11 1.41 -1.84
CA ARG A 87 -4.80 0.95 -3.06
C ARG A 87 -4.01 1.33 -4.30
N ASP A 88 -3.64 2.60 -4.44
CA ASP A 88 -2.94 3.10 -5.61
C ASP A 88 -1.54 2.46 -5.73
N SER A 89 -0.87 2.20 -4.61
CA SER A 89 0.39 1.45 -4.58
C SER A 89 0.21 0.02 -5.07
N LEU A 90 -0.81 -0.69 -4.62
CA LEU A 90 -1.13 -2.05 -5.05
C LEU A 90 -1.47 -2.11 -6.54
N VAL A 91 -2.23 -1.13 -7.06
CA VAL A 91 -2.53 -1.03 -8.49
C VAL A 91 -1.24 -0.85 -9.31
N ARG A 92 -0.32 0.03 -8.88
CA ARG A 92 0.98 0.22 -9.54
C ARG A 92 1.84 -1.04 -9.49
N GLN A 93 1.85 -1.76 -8.37
CA GLN A 93 2.59 -3.02 -8.28
C GLN A 93 2.00 -4.08 -9.21
N ASN A 94 0.68 -4.23 -9.21
CA ASN A 94 0.01 -5.23 -10.03
C ASN A 94 0.21 -4.98 -11.54
N THR A 95 0.08 -3.73 -11.97
CA THR A 95 0.38 -3.34 -13.37
C THR A 95 1.84 -3.63 -13.75
N ALA A 96 2.79 -3.36 -12.85
CA ALA A 96 4.19 -3.72 -13.08
C ALA A 96 4.43 -5.25 -13.14
N PHE A 97 3.68 -6.04 -12.37
CA PHE A 97 3.74 -7.50 -12.43
C PHE A 97 3.20 -8.03 -13.76
N VAL A 98 2.03 -7.54 -14.20
CA VAL A 98 1.44 -7.92 -15.49
C VAL A 98 2.41 -7.62 -16.64
N HIS A 99 3.02 -6.44 -16.69
CA HIS A 99 4.01 -6.12 -17.72
C HIS A 99 5.26 -7.00 -17.68
N LYS A 100 5.72 -7.39 -16.48
CA LYS A 100 6.83 -8.35 -16.36
C LYS A 100 6.42 -9.73 -16.87
N GLU A 101 5.20 -10.17 -16.59
CA GLU A 101 4.68 -11.45 -17.08
C GLU A 101 4.56 -11.46 -18.60
N GLU A 102 4.00 -10.40 -19.19
CA GLU A 102 3.95 -10.20 -20.65
C GLU A 102 5.37 -10.24 -21.27
N ALA A 103 6.32 -9.54 -20.67
CA ALA A 103 7.71 -9.53 -21.13
C ALA A 103 8.37 -10.92 -21.03
N LEU A 104 8.08 -11.69 -19.98
CA LEU A 104 8.57 -13.07 -19.83
C LEU A 104 7.98 -14.00 -20.88
N VAL A 105 6.69 -13.87 -21.18
CA VAL A 105 6.03 -14.64 -22.25
C VAL A 105 6.65 -14.30 -23.61
N ALA A 106 6.84 -13.01 -23.90
CA ALA A 106 7.49 -12.57 -25.14
C ALA A 106 8.95 -13.06 -25.25
N ALA A 107 9.71 -12.99 -24.16
CA ALA A 107 11.10 -13.47 -24.11
C ALA A 107 11.17 -14.99 -24.31
N LYS A 108 10.25 -15.74 -23.73
CA LYS A 108 10.15 -17.19 -23.94
C LYS A 108 9.87 -17.52 -25.40
N ALA A 109 8.91 -16.85 -26.02
CA ALA A 109 8.61 -17.03 -27.44
C ALA A 109 9.82 -16.69 -28.33
N ALA A 110 10.54 -15.60 -28.03
CA ALA A 110 11.76 -15.23 -28.76
C ALA A 110 12.90 -16.25 -28.58
N LEU A 111 12.99 -16.89 -27.41
CA LEU A 111 13.98 -17.94 -27.16
C LEU A 111 13.65 -19.21 -27.93
N GLU A 112 12.37 -19.59 -27.99
CA GLU A 112 11.89 -20.73 -28.79
C GLU A 112 12.16 -20.52 -30.30
N THR A 113 11.91 -19.31 -30.82
CA THR A 113 12.21 -18.99 -32.23
C THR A 113 13.73 -19.00 -32.50
N ALA A 114 14.53 -18.38 -31.63
CA ALA A 114 15.98 -18.39 -31.77
C ALA A 114 16.56 -19.81 -31.69
N ALA A 115 16.02 -20.68 -30.83
CA ALA A 115 16.40 -22.07 -30.75
C ALA A 115 16.07 -22.83 -32.05
N ALA A 116 14.88 -22.62 -32.61
CA ALA A 116 14.49 -23.22 -33.89
C ALA A 116 15.39 -22.78 -35.05
N ASP A 117 15.77 -21.51 -35.10
CA ASP A 117 16.68 -20.99 -36.13
C ASP A 117 18.11 -21.52 -35.96
N LEU A 118 18.57 -21.73 -34.73
CA LEU A 118 19.84 -22.39 -34.45
C LEU A 118 19.86 -23.83 -34.95
N VAL A 119 18.76 -24.57 -34.79
CA VAL A 119 18.61 -25.93 -35.33
C VAL A 119 18.68 -25.92 -36.85
N LYS A 120 17.96 -25.01 -37.52
CA LYS A 120 18.02 -24.87 -38.98
C LYS A 120 19.43 -24.49 -39.46
N ALA A 121 20.10 -23.56 -38.79
CA ALA A 121 21.44 -23.12 -39.14
C ALA A 121 22.47 -24.26 -38.99
N LYS A 122 22.34 -25.08 -37.93
CA LYS A 122 23.17 -26.29 -37.78
C LYS A 122 22.95 -27.28 -38.91
N ALA A 123 21.70 -27.59 -39.24
CA ALA A 123 21.37 -28.48 -40.36
C ALA A 123 21.91 -27.96 -41.70
N ALA A 124 21.78 -26.64 -41.96
CA ALA A 124 22.34 -26.02 -43.17
C ALA A 124 23.87 -26.12 -43.23
N LYS A 125 24.55 -25.94 -42.09
CA LYS A 125 26.01 -26.10 -42.00
C LYS A 125 26.43 -27.55 -42.25
N GLU A 126 25.75 -28.52 -41.66
CA GLU A 126 26.02 -29.95 -41.89
C GLU A 126 25.85 -30.32 -43.37
N MET A 127 24.84 -29.79 -44.07
CA MET A 127 24.70 -29.99 -45.52
C MET A 127 25.85 -29.36 -46.31
N GLN A 128 26.30 -28.16 -45.91
CA GLN A 128 27.44 -27.49 -46.56
C GLN A 128 28.74 -28.27 -46.35
N ASP A 129 28.98 -28.74 -45.12
CA ASP A 129 30.12 -29.58 -44.78
C ASP A 129 30.10 -30.89 -45.59
N ALA A 130 28.94 -31.56 -45.71
CA ALA A 130 28.78 -32.75 -46.55
C ALA A 130 29.04 -32.45 -48.05
N ALA A 131 28.54 -31.33 -48.57
CA ALA A 131 28.76 -30.92 -49.96
C ALA A 131 30.24 -30.61 -50.25
N THR A 132 30.94 -29.98 -49.30
CA THR A 132 32.39 -29.71 -49.44
C THR A 132 33.21 -30.99 -49.34
N GLN A 133 32.88 -31.91 -48.42
CA GLN A 133 33.50 -33.23 -48.36
C GLN A 133 33.34 -33.99 -49.68
N GLY A 134 32.12 -34.02 -50.25
CA GLY A 134 31.88 -34.65 -51.56
C GLY A 134 32.71 -34.03 -52.69
N ARG A 135 32.93 -32.70 -52.70
CA ARG A 135 33.83 -32.06 -53.69
C ARG A 135 35.29 -32.46 -53.48
N VAL A 136 35.75 -32.55 -52.23
CA VAL A 136 37.11 -33.01 -51.90
C VAL A 136 37.32 -34.43 -52.41
N GLU A 137 36.40 -35.35 -52.13
CA GLU A 137 36.49 -36.74 -52.62
C GLU A 137 36.54 -36.84 -54.15
N VAL A 138 35.77 -36.01 -54.86
CA VAL A 138 35.82 -35.94 -56.34
C VAL A 138 37.18 -35.45 -56.81
N LEU A 139 37.71 -34.38 -56.21
CA LEU A 139 39.03 -33.84 -56.54
C LEU A 139 40.15 -34.85 -56.24
N GLU A 140 40.06 -35.58 -55.12
CA GLU A 140 41.01 -36.66 -54.77
C GLU A 140 40.98 -37.79 -55.81
N LYS A 141 39.79 -38.22 -56.25
CA LYS A 141 39.65 -39.21 -57.34
C LYS A 141 40.22 -38.70 -58.66
N GLN A 142 39.98 -37.44 -59.01
CA GLN A 142 40.55 -36.81 -60.20
C GLN A 142 42.07 -36.73 -60.13
N LEU A 143 42.63 -36.36 -58.97
CA LEU A 143 44.07 -36.32 -58.74
C LEU A 143 44.70 -37.71 -58.88
N ALA A 144 44.06 -38.73 -58.29
CA ALA A 144 44.50 -40.12 -58.42
C ALA A 144 44.44 -40.64 -59.87
N GLU A 145 43.45 -40.20 -60.66
CA GLU A 145 43.35 -40.51 -62.09
C GLU A 145 44.43 -39.79 -62.91
N VAL A 146 44.71 -38.52 -62.63
CA VAL A 146 45.81 -37.78 -63.27
C VAL A 146 47.15 -38.43 -62.96
N LEU A 147 47.39 -38.84 -61.71
CA LEU A 147 48.58 -39.59 -61.32
C LEU A 147 48.68 -40.95 -62.03
N ARG A 148 47.55 -41.62 -62.31
CA ARG A 148 47.52 -42.85 -63.12
C ARG A 148 47.80 -42.62 -64.61
N ARG A 149 47.44 -41.46 -65.15
CA ARG A 149 47.72 -41.07 -66.55
C ARG A 149 49.09 -40.40 -66.75
N GLY A 150 49.72 -39.97 -65.67
CA GLY A 150 50.93 -39.14 -65.64
C GLY A 150 52.25 -39.87 -65.40
N THR A 151 52.43 -41.12 -65.87
CA THR A 151 53.77 -41.67 -66.06
C THR A 151 54.24 -41.53 -67.51
N PRO A 152 54.93 -40.45 -67.88
CA PRO A 152 56.05 -40.51 -68.78
C PRO A 152 57.34 -40.72 -67.97
N GLN A 153 58.08 -41.78 -68.32
CA GLN A 153 59.50 -41.89 -68.01
C GLN A 153 60.23 -40.63 -68.50
N GLY A 154 61.04 -40.00 -67.64
CA GLY A 154 61.84 -38.84 -68.04
C GLY A 154 62.78 -38.33 -66.96
N SER A 155 63.96 -38.94 -66.90
CA SER A 155 65.27 -38.47 -66.39
C SER A 155 65.42 -37.07 -65.76
N GLY A 156 65.90 -37.05 -64.51
CA GLY A 156 67.05 -36.32 -63.96
C GLY A 156 67.31 -34.83 -64.25
N ARG A 157 67.48 -34.01 -63.20
CA ARG A 157 68.74 -33.35 -62.82
C ARG A 157 68.62 -32.51 -61.53
N ASP A 158 69.77 -32.41 -60.85
CA ASP A 158 70.11 -31.72 -59.59
C ASP A 158 70.07 -30.17 -59.59
N THR A 159 70.21 -29.64 -58.35
CA THR A 159 70.58 -28.28 -57.88
C THR A 159 69.41 -27.30 -57.71
N GLY A 160 69.25 -26.49 -56.66
CA GLY A 160 70.02 -26.15 -55.47
C GLY A 160 69.47 -24.82 -54.90
N ASP A 161 69.65 -24.59 -53.60
CA ASP A 161 69.66 -23.32 -52.87
C ASP A 161 68.39 -22.60 -52.35
N GLU A 162 68.65 -22.00 -51.19
CA GLU A 162 67.84 -21.39 -50.13
C GLU A 162 67.09 -20.11 -50.53
N HIS A 163 65.90 -19.87 -49.95
CA HIS A 163 65.70 -18.83 -48.91
C HIS A 163 64.22 -18.63 -48.50
N ASP A 164 64.06 -18.56 -47.17
CA ASP A 164 63.11 -17.80 -46.35
C ASP A 164 61.59 -18.09 -46.28
N SER A 165 61.19 -18.30 -45.02
CA SER A 165 59.83 -18.37 -44.49
C SER A 165 59.15 -16.99 -44.47
N PRO A 166 57.80 -16.93 -44.31
CA PRO A 166 57.33 -16.68 -42.95
C PRO A 166 56.13 -17.53 -42.52
N VAL A 167 56.20 -17.85 -41.23
CA VAL A 167 55.26 -18.57 -40.37
C VAL A 167 53.90 -17.87 -40.25
N PRO A 168 52.74 -18.55 -40.41
CA PRO A 168 51.49 -18.09 -39.83
C PRO A 168 51.44 -18.52 -38.35
N LYS A 169 51.53 -17.54 -37.46
CA LYS A 169 51.44 -17.74 -36.00
C LYS A 169 50.10 -18.38 -35.62
N LYS A 170 50.17 -19.58 -35.02
CA LYS A 170 49.14 -20.07 -34.10
C LYS A 170 49.02 -19.10 -32.92
N ARG A 171 47.81 -18.66 -32.57
CA ARG A 171 47.47 -18.29 -31.20
C ARG A 171 46.28 -19.14 -30.75
N GLY A 172 46.56 -19.97 -29.76
CA GLY A 172 45.59 -20.76 -29.02
C GLY A 172 44.78 -19.90 -28.04
N HIS A 173 43.75 -20.57 -27.52
CA HIS A 173 42.73 -20.11 -26.59
C HIS A 173 43.23 -19.54 -25.25
N ARG A 174 42.44 -18.61 -24.69
CA ARG A 174 41.88 -18.58 -23.31
C ARG A 174 40.86 -17.42 -23.27
N VAL A 175 39.58 -17.68 -23.00
CA VAL A 175 38.93 -17.70 -21.67
C VAL A 175 39.32 -16.50 -20.79
N GLY A 176 38.31 -15.71 -20.44
CA GLY A 176 38.29 -14.90 -19.22
C GLY A 176 38.48 -13.39 -19.42
N ALA A 177 37.38 -12.68 -19.68
CA ALA A 177 37.25 -11.28 -19.29
C ALA A 177 35.95 -11.13 -18.50
N PHE A 178 36.11 -11.26 -17.19
CA PHE A 178 35.18 -10.79 -16.18
C PHE A 178 35.18 -9.25 -16.27
N VAL A 179 34.10 -8.67 -16.77
CA VAL A 179 33.84 -7.24 -16.57
C VAL A 179 33.03 -7.14 -15.29
N SER A 180 33.73 -6.83 -14.21
CA SER A 180 33.13 -6.25 -13.02
C SER A 180 33.89 -4.99 -12.65
N LEU A 181 33.09 -4.00 -12.26
CA LEU A 181 33.38 -2.77 -11.53
C LEU A 181 33.62 -1.47 -12.33
N ASN A 182 32.60 -0.61 -12.16
CA ASN A 182 32.65 0.83 -11.88
C ASN A 182 32.28 1.80 -13.01
N GLY A 183 30.97 2.09 -13.06
CA GLY A 183 30.43 3.42 -13.36
C GLY A 183 29.52 3.86 -12.21
N PRO A 184 29.61 5.13 -11.72
CA PRO A 184 29.17 5.56 -10.39
C PRO A 184 27.75 6.14 -10.34
N MET A 185 27.35 6.57 -9.13
CA MET A 185 26.11 7.30 -8.76
C MET A 185 24.93 6.36 -8.44
N GLY A 186 24.71 5.93 -7.20
CA GLY A 186 24.82 6.72 -5.97
C GLY A 186 23.55 7.54 -5.75
N GLY A 187 22.37 6.91 -5.80
CA GLY A 187 21.20 7.42 -5.11
C GLY A 187 21.28 7.02 -3.63
N PRO A 188 21.08 7.93 -2.67
CA PRO A 188 21.21 7.59 -1.26
C PRO A 188 20.14 6.55 -0.88
N MET A 189 20.58 5.32 -0.64
CA MET A 189 19.84 4.39 0.22
C MET A 189 19.90 4.97 1.63
N THR A 190 18.88 5.75 1.99
CA THR A 190 18.56 6.01 3.39
C THR A 190 18.24 4.66 4.04
N VAL A 191 19.24 4.08 4.68
CA VAL A 191 19.05 3.07 5.73
C VAL A 191 18.35 3.81 6.87
N LEU A 192 17.02 3.69 6.92
CA LEU A 192 16.27 3.99 8.11
C LEU A 192 16.70 2.96 9.16
N ASN A 193 17.71 3.33 9.95
CA ASN A 193 17.94 2.76 11.27
C ASN A 193 16.67 3.04 12.09
N VAL A 194 15.74 2.09 12.06
CA VAL A 194 14.70 2.01 13.08
C VAL A 194 15.42 1.64 14.36
N LYS A 195 15.84 2.67 15.12
CA LYS A 195 15.99 2.52 16.56
C LYS A 195 14.60 2.17 17.07
N ILE A 196 14.40 0.90 17.36
CA ILE A 196 13.28 0.46 18.19
C ILE A 196 13.59 1.05 19.55
N ASP A 197 13.00 2.21 19.85
CA ASP A 197 13.00 2.75 21.20
C ASP A 197 12.28 1.72 22.09
N GLU A 198 13.04 1.15 23.00
CA GLU A 198 12.66 0.26 24.11
C GLU A 198 11.69 0.91 25.13
N ALA A 199 10.91 1.91 24.71
CA ALA A 199 9.95 2.62 25.54
C ALA A 199 8.51 2.10 25.42
N SER A 200 8.17 1.27 24.42
CA SER A 200 6.79 0.80 24.21
C SER A 200 6.45 -0.56 24.82
N ALA A 201 7.35 -1.18 25.58
CA ALA A 201 7.12 -2.48 26.23
C ALA A 201 6.61 -2.39 27.69
N ARG A 202 6.30 -1.20 28.21
CA ARG A 202 5.81 -1.01 29.60
C ARG A 202 4.37 -0.54 29.74
N SER A 203 3.56 -0.54 28.67
CA SER A 203 2.16 -0.08 28.75
C SER A 203 1.09 -1.17 28.59
N GLN A 204 1.46 -2.45 28.45
CA GLN A 204 0.48 -3.56 28.30
C GLN A 204 0.39 -4.49 29.51
N GLN A 205 0.95 -4.13 30.66
CA GLN A 205 0.92 -4.94 31.88
C GLN A 205 0.10 -4.32 33.03
N ALA A 206 -0.81 -3.40 32.72
CA ALA A 206 -1.64 -2.74 33.73
C ALA A 206 -3.12 -2.67 33.36
N THR A 207 -3.72 -3.77 32.86
CA THR A 207 -5.18 -3.94 32.84
C THR A 207 -5.55 -5.42 32.84
N VAL A 208 -5.04 -6.20 33.80
CA VAL A 208 -5.64 -7.47 34.19
C VAL A 208 -5.63 -7.49 35.70
N ASP A 209 -6.57 -6.77 36.31
CA ASP A 209 -7.07 -7.00 37.65
C ASP A 209 -8.22 -6.04 37.92
N GLY A 210 -9.40 -6.59 38.22
CA GLY A 210 -10.53 -5.83 38.77
C GLY A 210 -11.84 -5.94 37.98
N SER A 211 -12.59 -7.02 38.20
CA SER A 211 -13.75 -6.96 39.12
C SER A 211 -14.68 -8.15 38.90
N CYS A 212 -14.51 -9.15 39.78
CA CYS A 212 -15.63 -9.92 40.32
C CYS A 212 -16.11 -9.18 41.57
N SER A 213 -17.34 -8.67 41.55
CA SER A 213 -18.28 -8.49 42.68
C SER A 213 -19.57 -7.89 42.15
#